data_AF-A0A2B8B2Y0-F1
#
_entry.id   AF-A0A2B8B2Y0-F1
#
_cell.length_a   1.000
_cell.length_b   1.000
_cell.length_c   1.000
_cell.angle_alpha   90.00
_cell.angle_beta   90.00
_cell.angle_gamma   90.00
#
_symmetry.space_group_name_H-M   'P 1'
#
loop_
_entity.id
_entity.type
_entity.pdbx_description
1 polymer ?
#
loop_
_entity_poly.entity_id
_entity_poly.type
_entity_poly.pdbx_seq_one_letter_code
_entity_poly.pdbx_strand_id
1 'polypeptide(L)'
;MILPGASRDPYSSIDAAVGSSLEAEAGDSDAWDTALGGEAYRTGTSGTVAVSAGGAAPCPCCGHLTLGETGGYEICPVCCWEDDPVQLRWPLMESGANELCLMDAQLNYRRTGAAAERFRGRVRPPAAHERRDPGWRPVDLAKDSFEAADTEVPWPEDLALLYWWRPAFWRRGA
;
A
#
# COMPACT_ATOMS: atom_id res chain seq x y z
N MET A 1 -22.80 40.19 4.09
CA MET A 1 -21.34 40.05 3.93
C MET A 1 -20.97 38.69 4.54
N ILE A 2 -20.92 37.64 3.71
CA ILE A 2 -20.64 36.27 4.12
C ILE A 2 -19.23 35.95 3.60
N LEU A 3 -18.32 35.58 4.49
CA LEU A 3 -16.96 35.16 4.14
C LEU A 3 -17.05 33.80 3.40
N PRO A 4 -16.36 33.60 2.26
CA PRO A 4 -16.34 32.30 1.62
C PRO A 4 -15.47 31.34 2.43
N GLY A 5 -16.01 30.13 2.64
CA GLY A 5 -15.51 29.11 3.54
C GLY A 5 -14.09 28.65 3.22
N ALA A 6 -13.29 28.50 4.27
CA ALA A 6 -12.13 27.64 4.26
C ALA A 6 -12.60 26.21 3.95
N SER A 7 -12.26 25.69 2.78
CA SER A 7 -12.29 24.26 2.53
C SER A 7 -11.43 23.60 3.60
N ARG A 8 -12.05 22.88 4.54
CA ARG A 8 -11.31 22.04 5.48
C ARG A 8 -10.75 20.90 4.65
N ASP A 9 -9.47 20.99 4.32
CA ASP A 9 -8.71 19.86 3.81
C ASP A 9 -8.94 18.66 4.76
N PRO A 10 -9.64 17.60 4.33
CA PRO A 10 -9.97 16.47 5.20
C PRO A 10 -8.72 15.74 5.69
N TYR A 11 -7.55 15.99 5.08
CA TYR A 11 -6.28 15.37 5.43
C TYR A 11 -5.50 16.13 6.53
N SER A 12 -5.83 17.40 6.80
CA SER A 12 -5.08 18.29 7.70
C SER A 12 -5.24 18.04 9.22
N SER A 13 -6.18 17.17 9.64
CA SER A 13 -6.57 17.01 11.06
C SER A 13 -6.21 15.64 11.67
N ILE A 14 -5.54 14.78 10.92
CA ILE A 14 -5.46 13.34 11.22
C ILE A 14 -4.19 12.95 12.03
N ASP A 15 -3.21 13.84 12.15
CA ASP A 15 -1.96 13.58 12.91
C ASP A 15 -2.17 13.44 14.43
N ALA A 16 -3.32 13.85 14.97
CA ALA A 16 -3.58 13.86 16.41
C ALA A 16 -4.25 12.58 16.98
N ALA A 17 -4.74 11.66 16.14
CA ALA A 17 -5.72 10.65 16.60
C ALA A 17 -5.22 9.21 16.77
N VAL A 18 -3.92 8.91 16.61
CA VAL A 18 -3.42 7.52 16.71
C VAL A 18 -2.20 7.41 17.62
N GLY A 19 -2.33 7.95 18.83
CA GLY A 19 -1.49 7.61 19.96
C GLY A 19 -2.28 6.75 20.93
N SER A 20 -1.71 5.60 21.30
CA SER A 20 -2.13 4.67 22.37
C SER A 20 -2.81 3.36 21.91
N SER A 21 -2.11 2.28 22.27
CA SER A 21 -2.63 0.96 22.64
C SER A 21 -2.92 -0.04 21.52
N LEU A 22 -1.84 -0.71 21.08
CA LEU A 22 -1.88 -2.16 20.83
C LEU A 22 -0.71 -2.78 21.60
N GLU A 23 -0.96 -3.14 22.86
CA GLU A 23 -0.14 -4.12 23.55
C GLU A 23 -0.49 -5.49 22.93
N ALA A 24 0.52 -6.12 22.33
CA ALA A 24 0.41 -7.45 21.79
C ALA A 24 0.47 -8.46 22.95
N GLU A 25 -0.69 -8.98 23.33
CA GLU A 25 -0.77 -10.16 24.19
C GLU A 25 -0.22 -11.37 23.42
N ALA A 26 0.91 -11.90 23.88
CA ALA A 26 1.48 -13.15 23.41
C ALA A 26 0.60 -14.32 23.89
N GLY A 27 -0.20 -14.88 22.98
CA GLY A 27 -1.01 -16.07 23.20
C GLY A 27 -0.34 -17.31 22.64
N ASP A 28 -0.21 -18.31 23.51
CA ASP A 28 0.51 -19.58 23.43
C ASP A 28 0.39 -20.33 22.09
N SER A 29 1.55 -20.77 21.58
CA SER A 29 1.69 -21.71 20.48
C SER A 29 1.37 -23.13 20.96
N ASP A 30 0.49 -23.85 20.25
CA ASP A 30 0.57 -25.31 19.99
C ASP A 30 -0.83 -25.88 19.68
N ALA A 31 -1.26 -25.86 18.41
CA ALA A 31 -2.45 -26.61 17.97
C ALA A 31 -2.60 -26.79 16.43
N TRP A 32 -1.55 -27.15 15.68
CA TRP A 32 -1.74 -27.51 14.26
C TRP A 32 -1.23 -28.91 13.84
N ASP A 33 -0.60 -29.67 14.74
CA ASP A 33 0.08 -30.93 14.36
C ASP A 33 -0.79 -32.21 14.37
N THR A 34 -2.11 -32.13 14.30
CA THR A 34 -2.91 -33.38 14.22
C THR A 34 -4.17 -33.22 13.37
N ALA A 35 -4.00 -33.16 12.05
CA ALA A 35 -4.95 -33.73 11.11
C ALA A 35 -4.35 -33.74 9.69
N LEU A 36 -3.47 -34.69 9.36
CA LEU A 36 -3.36 -35.29 8.01
C LEU A 36 -2.43 -36.53 8.08
N GLY A 37 -2.95 -37.64 8.60
CA GLY A 37 -2.40 -38.97 8.36
C GLY A 37 -3.31 -39.73 7.42
N GLY A 38 -2.78 -40.23 6.30
CA GLY A 38 -3.48 -41.23 5.47
C GLY A 38 -3.28 -41.09 3.96
N GLU A 39 -2.24 -41.78 3.48
CA GLU A 39 -1.97 -42.32 2.14
C GLU A 39 -2.50 -41.70 0.82
N ALA A 40 -1.49 -41.37 0.00
CA ALA A 40 -1.30 -41.84 -1.38
C ALA A 40 -2.23 -41.34 -2.50
N TYR A 41 -1.74 -40.35 -3.25
CA TYR A 41 -1.65 -40.49 -4.70
C TYR A 41 -0.27 -40.02 -5.20
N ARG A 42 0.34 -40.88 -6.00
CA ARG A 42 1.64 -40.70 -6.64
C ARG A 42 1.39 -40.35 -8.11
N THR A 43 2.31 -39.56 -8.67
CA THR A 43 2.61 -39.23 -10.08
C THR A 43 2.13 -37.86 -10.59
N GLY A 44 3.11 -36.99 -10.90
CA GLY A 44 2.93 -35.85 -11.80
C GLY A 44 3.76 -34.63 -11.44
N THR A 45 5.01 -34.61 -11.91
CA THR A 45 5.84 -33.41 -12.20
C THR A 45 6.09 -32.38 -11.09
N SER A 46 7.35 -32.38 -10.66
CA SER A 46 8.06 -31.33 -9.94
C SER A 46 7.67 -29.92 -10.40
N GLY A 47 6.92 -29.22 -9.56
CA GLY A 47 6.70 -27.79 -9.63
C GLY A 47 6.54 -27.27 -8.21
N THR A 48 7.65 -27.08 -7.50
CA THR A 48 7.65 -26.31 -6.26
C THR A 48 7.12 -24.92 -6.60
N VAL A 49 5.89 -24.59 -6.16
CA VAL A 49 5.45 -23.20 -6.12
C VAL A 49 6.34 -22.55 -5.09
N ALA A 50 7.36 -21.84 -5.55
CA ALA A 50 8.18 -21.01 -4.69
C ALA A 50 7.24 -20.01 -4.04
N VAL A 51 6.99 -20.17 -2.74
CA VAL A 51 6.46 -19.09 -1.93
C VAL A 51 7.53 -18.00 -2.04
N SER A 52 7.21 -16.93 -2.77
CA SER A 52 8.15 -15.82 -2.97
C SER A 52 8.67 -15.40 -1.60
N ALA A 53 9.99 -15.43 -1.45
CA ALA A 53 10.67 -14.71 -0.39
C ALA A 53 10.16 -13.26 -0.43
N GLY A 54 9.90 -12.67 0.74
CA GLY A 54 9.30 -11.34 0.90
C GLY A 54 9.54 -10.35 -0.22
N GLY A 55 8.48 -9.61 -0.58
CA GLY A 55 8.55 -8.59 -1.62
C GLY A 55 9.76 -7.66 -1.43
N ALA A 56 10.40 -7.28 -2.53
CA ALA A 56 11.56 -6.38 -2.51
C ALA A 56 11.15 -4.90 -2.46
N ALA A 57 9.93 -4.59 -2.93
CA ALA A 57 9.43 -3.23 -3.05
C ALA A 57 8.22 -2.96 -2.12
N PRO A 58 8.17 -1.78 -1.49
CA PRO A 58 7.05 -1.37 -0.65
C PRO A 58 5.80 -1.03 -1.45
N CYS A 59 4.65 -1.52 -0.99
CA CYS A 59 3.36 -1.07 -1.50
C CYS A 59 3.14 0.43 -1.20
N PRO A 60 2.74 1.25 -2.19
CA PRO A 60 2.51 2.68 -1.97
C PRO A 60 1.35 2.99 -1.00
N CYS A 61 0.38 2.08 -0.87
CA CYS A 61 -0.74 2.25 0.05
C CYS A 61 -0.39 1.92 1.51
N CYS A 62 0.27 0.79 1.78
CA CYS A 62 0.47 0.30 3.16
C CYS A 62 1.92 0.33 3.66
N GLY A 63 2.87 0.57 2.75
CA GLY A 63 4.30 0.64 3.00
C GLY A 63 5.01 -0.69 3.25
N HIS A 64 4.29 -1.81 3.34
CA HIS A 64 4.89 -3.13 3.54
C HIS A 64 5.60 -3.62 2.27
N LEU A 65 6.74 -4.26 2.46
CA LEU A 65 7.55 -4.87 1.41
C LEU A 65 6.86 -6.13 0.87
N THR A 66 5.93 -5.96 -0.07
CA THR A 66 5.07 -7.04 -0.60
C THR A 66 5.14 -7.19 -2.12
N LEU A 67 5.70 -6.21 -2.82
CA LEU A 67 5.75 -6.20 -4.28
C LEU A 67 7.09 -6.76 -4.76
N GLY A 68 7.10 -7.48 -5.88
CA GLY A 68 8.32 -7.98 -6.53
C GLY A 68 9.21 -6.83 -7.01
N GLU A 69 8.62 -5.82 -7.64
CA GLU A 69 9.28 -4.61 -8.11
C GLU A 69 8.37 -3.38 -8.02
N THR A 70 8.95 -2.19 -8.20
CA THR A 70 8.19 -0.92 -8.29
C THR A 70 7.66 -0.70 -9.70
N GLY A 71 6.39 -0.33 -9.84
CA GLY A 71 5.73 -0.05 -11.11
C GLY A 71 5.30 -1.32 -11.84
N GLY A 72 5.28 -2.46 -11.14
CA GLY A 72 4.98 -3.78 -11.70
C GLY A 72 3.49 -4.13 -11.79
N TYR A 73 2.59 -3.20 -11.44
CA TYR A 73 1.13 -3.42 -11.42
C TYR A 73 0.69 -4.58 -10.51
N GLU A 74 1.51 -4.94 -9.53
CA GLU A 74 1.20 -6.01 -8.60
C GLU A 74 0.16 -5.56 -7.56
N ILE A 75 -0.74 -6.48 -7.19
CA ILE A 75 -1.73 -6.25 -6.13
C ILE A 75 -1.13 -6.66 -4.78
N CYS A 76 -1.06 -5.71 -3.85
CA CYS A 76 -0.57 -5.97 -2.51
C CYS A 76 -1.54 -6.90 -1.74
N PRO A 77 -1.10 -8.08 -1.26
CA PRO A 77 -1.96 -9.00 -0.50
C PRO A 77 -2.31 -8.48 0.91
N VAL A 78 -1.57 -7.49 1.41
CA VAL A 78 -1.78 -6.90 2.75
C VAL A 78 -2.89 -5.85 2.75
N CYS A 79 -3.10 -5.14 1.64
CA CYS A 79 -4.09 -4.06 1.59
C CYS A 79 -5.01 -4.08 0.36
N CYS A 80 -4.76 -4.94 -0.64
CA CYS A 80 -5.46 -5.00 -1.93
C CYS A 80 -5.32 -3.75 -2.82
N TRP A 81 -4.30 -2.91 -2.62
CA TRP A 81 -3.95 -1.86 -3.57
C TRP A 81 -3.09 -2.42 -4.72
N GLU A 82 -3.44 -2.07 -5.96
CA GLU A 82 -2.62 -2.33 -7.17
C GLU A 82 -1.60 -1.21 -7.39
N ASP A 83 -0.35 -1.57 -7.60
CA ASP A 83 0.77 -0.64 -7.84
C ASP A 83 0.70 0.01 -9.24
N ASP A 84 -0.26 0.92 -9.41
CA ASP A 84 -0.55 1.62 -10.67
C ASP A 84 0.25 2.95 -10.80
N PRO A 85 1.20 3.07 -11.75
CA PRO A 85 1.95 4.29 -12.01
C PRO A 85 1.09 5.53 -12.31
N VAL A 86 -0.11 5.35 -12.88
CA VAL A 86 -1.07 6.44 -13.12
C VAL A 86 -1.53 7.04 -11.80
N GLN A 87 -1.88 6.20 -10.84
CA GLN A 87 -2.31 6.66 -9.52
C GLN A 87 -1.14 7.02 -8.59
N LEU A 88 0.11 6.65 -8.92
CA LEU A 88 1.31 7.22 -8.30
C LEU A 88 1.58 8.65 -8.78
N ARG A 89 1.41 8.90 -10.08
CA ARG A 89 1.58 10.22 -10.69
C ARG A 89 0.51 11.21 -10.24
N TRP A 90 -0.73 10.74 -10.12
CA TRP A 90 -1.89 11.52 -9.71
C TRP A 90 -2.61 10.86 -8.52
N PRO A 91 -2.08 11.01 -7.30
CA PRO A 91 -2.55 10.28 -6.11
C PRO A 91 -3.95 10.68 -5.63
N LEU A 92 -4.50 11.77 -6.15
CA LEU A 92 -5.86 12.26 -5.91
C LEU A 92 -6.87 11.74 -6.94
N MET A 93 -6.45 10.94 -7.92
CA MET A 93 -7.33 10.42 -8.95
C MET A 93 -8.26 9.33 -8.40
N GLU A 94 -9.55 9.63 -8.32
CA GLU A 94 -10.63 8.70 -7.95
C GLU A 94 -11.13 7.91 -9.17
N SER A 95 -10.23 7.18 -9.82
CA SER A 95 -10.50 6.34 -10.99
C SER A 95 -9.38 5.30 -11.13
N GLY A 96 -9.20 4.73 -12.33
CA GLY A 96 -8.11 3.79 -12.62
C GLY A 96 -8.36 2.40 -12.04
N ALA A 97 -7.28 1.62 -11.91
CA ALA A 97 -7.35 0.21 -11.50
C ALA A 97 -7.96 0.02 -10.09
N ASN A 98 -7.72 0.99 -9.19
CA ASN A 98 -8.16 0.87 -7.80
C ASN A 98 -9.55 1.48 -7.51
N GLU A 99 -10.13 2.22 -8.46
CA GLU A 99 -11.41 2.98 -8.35
C GLU A 99 -11.47 4.04 -7.22
N LEU A 100 -10.47 4.08 -6.33
CA LEU A 100 -10.27 5.04 -5.25
C LEU A 100 -8.93 5.71 -5.43
N CYS A 101 -8.80 6.95 -4.94
CA CYS A 101 -7.51 7.63 -4.93
C CYS A 101 -6.55 7.00 -3.91
N LEU A 102 -5.26 7.18 -4.13
CA LEU A 102 -4.21 6.60 -3.29
C LEU A 102 -4.24 7.17 -1.87
N MET A 103 -4.57 8.45 -1.72
CA MET A 103 -4.67 9.08 -0.39
C MET A 103 -5.78 8.47 0.46
N ASP A 104 -6.97 8.28 -0.13
CA ASP A 104 -8.08 7.61 0.55
C ASP A 104 -7.74 6.16 0.87
N ALA A 105 -7.04 5.46 -0.02
CA ALA A 105 -6.59 4.10 0.25
C ALA A 105 -5.61 4.01 1.43
N GLN A 106 -4.66 4.94 1.53
CA GLN A 106 -3.74 5.04 2.67
C GLN A 106 -4.49 5.31 3.98
N LEU A 107 -5.51 6.16 3.96
CA LEU A 107 -6.37 6.41 5.11
C LEU A 107 -7.21 5.19 5.48
N ASN A 108 -7.81 4.52 4.50
CA ASN A 108 -8.61 3.31 4.71
C ASN A 108 -7.74 2.22 5.32
N TYR A 109 -6.55 1.99 4.79
CA TYR A 109 -5.64 0.97 5.33
C TYR A 109 -5.30 1.25 6.80
N ARG A 110 -5.00 2.51 7.15
CA ARG A 110 -4.76 2.90 8.54
C ARG A 110 -5.95 2.65 9.46
N ARG A 111 -7.17 2.70 8.95
CA ARG A 111 -8.42 2.53 9.73
C ARG A 111 -8.90 1.09 9.80
N THR A 112 -8.77 0.33 8.72
CA THR A 112 -9.47 -0.95 8.54
C THR A 112 -8.55 -2.10 8.13
N GLY A 113 -7.27 -1.83 7.84
CA GLY A 113 -6.33 -2.82 7.33
C GLY A 113 -6.48 -3.15 5.84
N ALA A 114 -7.36 -2.44 5.11
CA ALA A 114 -7.55 -2.61 3.68
C ALA A 114 -7.60 -1.26 2.94
N ALA A 115 -7.15 -1.21 1.69
CA ALA A 115 -7.18 -0.02 0.84
C ALA A 115 -8.61 0.47 0.57
N ALA A 116 -9.59 -0.44 0.63
CA ALA A 116 -11.00 -0.11 0.52
C ALA A 116 -11.82 -1.04 1.41
N GLU A 117 -12.98 -0.56 1.89
CA GLU A 117 -13.89 -1.37 2.72
C GLU A 117 -14.29 -2.67 2.02
N ARG A 118 -14.51 -2.61 0.70
CA ARG A 118 -14.87 -3.78 -0.14
C ARG A 118 -13.80 -4.89 -0.15
N PHE A 119 -12.57 -4.60 0.26
CA PHE A 119 -11.46 -5.55 0.25
C PHE A 119 -11.16 -6.18 1.62
N ARG A 120 -11.88 -5.84 2.69
CA ARG A 120 -11.59 -6.37 4.04
C ARG A 120 -11.60 -7.89 4.15
N GLY A 121 -12.41 -8.58 3.34
CA GLY A 121 -12.44 -10.05 3.27
C GLY A 121 -11.38 -10.67 2.36
N ARG A 122 -10.51 -9.87 1.73
CA ARG A 122 -9.51 -10.30 0.74
C ARG A 122 -8.07 -9.97 1.13
N VAL A 123 -7.87 -9.35 2.29
CA VAL A 123 -6.55 -8.99 2.82
C VAL A 123 -6.06 -9.98 3.87
N ARG A 124 -4.76 -9.98 4.12
CA ARG A 124 -4.12 -10.70 5.24
C ARG A 124 -3.21 -9.76 6.03
N PRO A 125 -2.88 -10.10 7.29
CA PRO A 125 -1.79 -9.44 7.99
C PRO A 125 -0.46 -9.55 7.21
N PRO A 126 0.45 -8.56 7.35
CA PRO A 126 1.80 -8.68 6.81
C PRO A 126 2.55 -9.82 7.51
N ALA A 127 3.35 -10.57 6.76
CA ALA A 127 4.26 -11.56 7.33
C ALA A 127 5.44 -10.85 8.03
N ALA A 128 6.12 -11.56 8.93
CA ALA A 128 7.21 -10.97 9.73
C ALA A 128 8.35 -10.35 8.90
N HIS A 129 8.61 -10.88 7.71
CA HIS A 129 9.64 -10.36 6.80
C HIS A 129 9.13 -9.23 5.89
N GLU A 130 7.82 -9.06 5.74
CA GLU A 130 7.20 -7.97 4.97
C GLU A 130 7.14 -6.70 5.84
N ARG A 131 8.29 -6.30 6.38
CA ARG A 131 8.38 -5.10 7.21
C ARG A 131 7.96 -3.88 6.41
N ARG A 132 7.47 -2.85 7.09
CA ARG A 132 7.25 -1.55 6.45
C ARG A 132 8.59 -0.92 6.07
N ASP A 133 8.68 -0.36 4.87
CA ASP A 133 9.85 0.40 4.43
C ASP A 133 10.08 1.59 5.38
N PRO A 134 11.27 1.76 5.96
CA PRO A 134 11.54 2.80 6.95
C PRO A 134 11.38 4.24 6.43
N GLY A 135 11.52 4.43 5.11
CA GLY A 135 11.33 5.74 4.48
C GLY A 135 9.88 5.98 4.03
N TRP A 136 9.03 4.95 4.00
CA TRP A 136 7.65 5.08 3.57
C TRP A 136 6.86 5.97 4.52
N ARG A 137 6.08 6.87 3.93
CA ARG A 137 5.10 7.71 4.61
C ARG A 137 3.90 7.91 3.70
N PRO A 138 2.70 8.19 4.26
CA PRO A 138 1.57 8.64 3.47
C PRO A 138 1.91 9.87 2.63
N VAL A 139 1.13 10.08 1.57
CA VAL A 139 1.17 11.31 0.77
C VAL A 139 0.84 12.49 1.69
N ASP A 140 1.64 13.55 1.58
CA ASP A 140 1.47 14.80 2.30
C ASP A 140 1.54 15.96 1.30
N LEU A 141 0.39 16.53 0.94
CA LEU A 141 0.31 17.60 -0.06
C LEU A 141 1.00 18.91 0.37
N ALA A 142 1.38 19.05 1.64
CA ALA A 142 2.21 20.17 2.09
C ALA A 142 3.71 19.94 1.83
N LYS A 143 4.13 18.68 1.58
CA LYS A 143 5.53 18.29 1.31
C LYS A 143 5.76 17.79 -0.11
N ASP A 144 4.73 17.18 -0.71
CA ASP A 144 4.80 16.46 -1.97
C ASP A 144 4.11 17.26 -3.07
N SER A 145 4.84 17.56 -4.14
CA SER A 145 4.28 18.21 -5.32
C SER A 145 3.87 17.15 -6.35
N PHE A 146 2.58 17.09 -6.67
CA PHE A 146 2.05 16.27 -7.75
C PHE A 146 1.56 17.15 -8.91
N GLU A 147 1.50 16.56 -10.09
CA GLU A 147 1.02 17.26 -11.27
C GLU A 147 -0.50 17.37 -11.25
N ALA A 148 -1.04 18.39 -11.93
CA ALA A 148 -2.43 18.36 -12.31
C ALA A 148 -2.63 17.32 -13.44
N ALA A 149 -3.80 16.69 -13.47
CA ALA A 149 -4.12 15.59 -14.40
C ALA A 149 -4.12 16.01 -15.88
N ASP A 150 -4.10 17.30 -16.17
CA ASP A 150 -4.22 17.90 -17.50
C ASP A 150 -2.90 18.49 -18.04
N THR A 151 -1.77 18.18 -17.40
CA THR A 151 -0.45 18.69 -17.83
C THR A 151 0.20 17.83 -18.92
N GLU A 152 0.80 18.44 -19.94
CA GLU A 152 1.50 17.76 -21.05
C GLU A 152 2.94 17.32 -20.69
N VAL A 153 3.21 16.99 -19.41
CA VAL A 153 4.56 16.57 -19.01
C VAL A 153 4.82 15.13 -19.50
N PRO A 154 5.98 14.84 -20.12
CA PRO A 154 6.36 13.47 -20.44
C PRO A 154 6.42 12.56 -19.21
N TRP A 155 6.15 11.26 -19.39
CA TRP A 155 6.41 10.25 -18.37
C TRP A 155 7.91 10.15 -18.07
N PRO A 156 8.31 9.84 -16.82
CA PRO A 156 9.71 9.54 -16.53
C PRO A 156 10.09 8.20 -17.19
N GLU A 157 11.35 8.07 -17.62
CA GLU A 157 11.87 6.81 -18.17
C GLU A 157 11.91 5.69 -17.11
N ASP A 158 12.12 6.08 -15.85
CA ASP A 158 12.10 5.19 -14.69
C ASP A 158 10.88 5.51 -13.81
N LEU A 159 9.95 4.55 -13.71
CA LEU A 159 8.73 4.68 -12.90
C LEU A 159 9.03 4.72 -11.40
N ALA A 160 10.20 4.25 -10.94
CA ALA A 160 10.62 4.38 -9.54
C ALA A 160 10.70 5.86 -9.09
N LEU A 161 10.81 6.79 -10.03
CA LEU A 161 10.82 8.23 -9.75
C LEU A 161 9.45 8.80 -9.35
N LEU A 162 8.35 8.03 -9.52
CA LEU A 162 7.01 8.41 -9.11
C LEU A 162 6.74 8.20 -7.60
N TYR A 163 7.64 7.53 -6.88
CA TYR A 163 7.47 7.16 -5.48
C TYR A 163 7.85 8.33 -4.56
N TRP A 164 6.85 9.10 -4.10
CA TRP A 164 7.03 10.42 -3.44
C TRP A 164 7.88 10.43 -2.17
N TRP A 165 7.94 9.33 -1.42
CA TRP A 165 8.76 9.25 -0.22
C TRP A 165 10.24 8.93 -0.51
N ARG A 166 10.57 8.58 -1.76
CA ARG A 166 11.95 8.28 -2.17
C ARG A 166 12.74 9.58 -2.37
N PRO A 167 14.04 9.60 -2.04
CA PRO A 167 14.90 10.76 -2.28
C PRO A 167 14.95 11.21 -3.74
N ALA A 168 14.77 10.27 -4.68
CA ALA A 168 14.80 10.49 -6.11
C ALA A 168 13.45 10.93 -6.71
N PHE A 169 12.42 11.18 -5.88
CA PHE A 169 11.10 11.60 -6.38
C PHE A 169 11.23 12.80 -7.33
N TRP A 170 10.77 12.61 -8.57
CA TRP A 170 10.99 13.54 -9.69
C TRP A 170 10.40 14.95 -9.51
N ARG A 171 9.48 15.11 -8.56
CA ARG A 171 8.81 16.38 -8.24
C ARG A 171 9.07 16.84 -6.81
N ARG A 172 10.21 16.45 -6.24
CA ARG A 172 10.63 16.96 -4.94
C ARG A 172 10.66 18.49 -4.99
N GLY A 173 9.82 19.12 -4.16
CA GLY A 173 9.88 20.58 -3.96
C GLY A 173 11.27 20.97 -3.49
N ALA A 174 11.81 22.07 -4.03
CA ALA A 174 13.04 22.69 -3.54
C ALA A 174 12.85 23.18 -2.10
#